data_AF-A0AAW3J0I0-F1
#
_entry.id   AF-A0AAW3J0I0-F1
#
_cell.length_a   1.000
_cell.length_b   1.000
_cell.length_c   1.000
_cell.angle_alpha   90.00
_cell.angle_beta   90.00
_cell.angle_gamma   90.00
#
_symmetry.space_group_name_H-M   'P 1'
#
loop_
_entity.id
_entity.type
_entity.pdbx_description
1 polymer ?
#
loop_
_entity_poly.entity_id
_entity_poly.type
_entity_poly.pdbx_seq_one_letter_code
_entity_poly.pdbx_strand_id
1 'polypeptide(L)'
;MNNVIFSQKLYDTAQMIVDGCMGDADPACQTACPMHTDVKQYVRMAGEGNFQGALDLIRSKLFLPQTLGRICAHPCEASCRRNTEFGQPISVAGIKRFVAEKMDNQDHWDLNIAPLTNKHIAIVGAGPAGAQAAIELRRQGHEVTIYEKLDVYGGMMRVGIPEYRLPRDVIDFEYSYLAMLGIKTQFGVEIGKDISFDTLRSEHDAVILAHGAHVGSIIPLPGHDNDGVFSAVEYLKEISETRQFPRAGKRVMVIGGGDVAMDCARSSWRIGASDVYQCSLESLESLPASQIEIDESLEEGVEFNAGWGPVAIEHENGKVTGITIKKVLSIFDEQGNFAPQYSEESKTISVDTVVFATGQIVADITDGALEQTRGGRYVVDKQTLASSLEDVFVAGDACGGNIVIEAMALGRKAAMSVERFLTTHPLTEDRDFEQEYSYSSRLDVPLPKGTVDTPRLHGELRDAEERKQDFAQVDLGFTEQQIKQEASRCLQCSCKLCMTECIMMNDFSDCPKTIFSDFVNNKSMDPLLAYSCNACDQCTIVCPKDFPMKEMFLGARADFVKANNGESPMPGHKAINMHQKLGFSKIFTMAKRAVSTK
;
A
#
# COMPACT_ATOMS: atom_id res chain seq x y z
N MET A 1 26.43 5.68 40.93
CA MET A 1 27.54 6.45 40.30
C MET A 1 26.87 7.50 39.46
N ASN A 2 26.61 8.68 40.02
CA ASN A 2 25.75 9.65 39.35
C ASN A 2 26.67 10.72 38.76
N ASN A 3 26.76 10.73 37.43
CA ASN A 3 27.52 11.64 36.54
C ASN A 3 28.87 11.10 36.05
N VAL A 4 28.83 10.00 35.29
CA VAL A 4 29.92 9.62 34.38
C VAL A 4 29.86 10.55 33.17
N ILE A 5 30.94 11.26 32.87
CA ILE A 5 31.05 12.08 31.66
C ILE A 5 31.72 11.23 30.59
N PHE A 6 30.92 10.74 29.64
CA PHE A 6 31.43 9.98 28.50
C PHE A 6 32.14 10.89 27.49
N SER A 7 33.13 10.33 26.81
CA SER A 7 33.90 11.04 25.78
C SER A 7 33.04 11.41 24.55
N GLN A 8 33.35 12.55 23.92
CA GLN A 8 32.65 12.97 22.70
C GLN A 8 32.75 11.91 21.59
N LYS A 9 33.91 11.25 21.45
CA LYS A 9 34.10 10.15 20.51
C LYS A 9 33.06 9.03 20.69
N LEU A 10 32.70 8.68 21.93
CA LEU A 10 31.66 7.68 22.20
C LEU A 10 30.28 8.16 21.77
N TYR A 11 29.95 9.42 22.00
CA TYR A 11 28.68 9.98 21.54
C TYR A 11 28.59 10.01 20.01
N ASP A 12 29.65 10.46 19.33
CA ASP A 12 29.70 10.51 17.86
C ASP A 12 29.57 9.10 17.27
N THR A 13 30.23 8.11 17.88
CA THR A 13 30.16 6.72 17.43
C THR A 13 28.79 6.09 17.75
N ALA A 14 28.20 6.40 18.90
CA ALA A 14 26.83 5.99 19.24
C ALA A 14 25.83 6.56 18.24
N GLN A 15 25.93 7.84 17.91
CA GLN A 15 25.07 8.50 16.94
C GLN A 15 25.18 7.86 15.55
N MET A 16 26.40 7.57 15.09
CA MET A 16 26.62 6.84 13.84
C MET A 16 25.93 5.46 13.82
N ILE A 17 25.96 4.73 14.94
CA ILE A 17 25.24 3.45 15.06
C ILE A 17 23.73 3.68 15.05
N VAL A 18 23.23 4.69 15.77
CA VAL A 18 21.79 5.02 15.82
C VAL A 18 21.25 5.33 14.42
N ASP A 19 21.97 6.14 13.65
CA ASP A 19 21.55 6.58 12.33
C ASP A 19 21.66 5.46 11.29
N GLY A 20 22.74 4.66 11.37
CA GLY A 20 23.05 3.63 10.39
C GLY A 20 22.40 2.27 10.63
N CYS A 21 22.03 1.95 11.88
CA CYS A 21 21.51 0.63 12.21
C CYS A 21 20.14 0.40 11.56
N MET A 22 19.97 -0.81 11.06
CA MET A 22 18.77 -1.25 10.33
C MET A 22 17.90 -2.20 11.18
N GLY A 23 18.23 -2.39 12.46
CA GLY A 23 17.58 -3.37 13.33
C GLY A 23 16.12 -3.06 13.67
N ASP A 24 15.73 -1.80 13.49
CA ASP A 24 14.38 -1.25 13.61
C ASP A 24 13.72 -0.96 12.25
N ALA A 25 14.42 -1.17 11.14
CA ALA A 25 13.90 -0.83 9.82
C ALA A 25 12.81 -1.81 9.39
N ASP A 26 11.71 -1.25 8.88
CA ASP A 26 10.56 -2.01 8.41
C ASP A 26 10.86 -2.77 7.11
N PRO A 27 10.24 -3.94 6.89
CA PRO A 27 10.37 -4.70 5.65
C PRO A 27 9.74 -3.96 4.47
N ALA A 28 10.34 -4.11 3.29
CA ALA A 28 9.89 -3.43 2.06
C ALA A 28 8.40 -3.67 1.73
N CYS A 29 7.85 -4.83 2.06
CA CYS A 29 6.42 -5.10 1.88
C CYS A 29 5.51 -4.22 2.77
N GLN A 30 5.98 -3.80 3.94
CA GLN A 30 5.25 -2.91 4.85
C GLN A 30 5.46 -1.43 4.45
N THR A 31 6.68 -1.04 4.08
CA THR A 31 6.96 0.35 3.68
C THR A 31 6.36 0.70 2.31
N ALA A 32 6.23 -0.27 1.41
CA ALA A 32 5.59 -0.09 0.11
C ALA A 32 4.05 -0.07 0.19
N CYS A 33 3.46 -0.53 1.30
CA CYS A 33 2.02 -0.41 1.51
C CYS A 33 1.69 1.00 2.02
N PRO A 34 0.87 1.80 1.31
CA PRO A 34 0.50 3.14 1.76
C PRO A 34 -0.22 3.18 3.11
N MET A 35 -0.81 2.05 3.53
CA MET A 35 -1.49 1.91 4.83
C MET A 35 -0.60 1.28 5.91
N HIS A 36 0.65 0.96 5.58
CA HIS A 36 1.65 0.33 6.47
C HIS A 36 1.13 -0.91 7.19
N THR A 37 0.45 -1.79 6.46
CA THR A 37 0.05 -3.08 7.02
C THR A 37 1.28 -3.92 7.34
N ASP A 38 1.34 -4.55 8.50
CA ASP A 38 2.45 -5.42 8.88
C ASP A 38 2.35 -6.80 8.19
N VAL A 39 2.69 -6.79 6.90
CA VAL A 39 2.67 -7.96 6.01
C VAL A 39 3.49 -9.11 6.57
N LYS A 40 4.67 -8.79 7.11
CA LYS A 40 5.59 -9.80 7.64
C LYS A 40 4.95 -10.61 8.75
N GLN A 41 4.31 -9.93 9.71
CA GLN A 41 3.73 -10.60 10.87
C GLN A 41 2.43 -11.34 10.55
N TYR A 42 1.48 -10.76 9.81
CA TYR A 42 0.24 -11.49 9.53
C TYR A 42 0.48 -12.68 8.59
N VAL A 43 1.46 -12.61 7.67
CA VAL A 43 1.88 -13.77 6.87
C VAL A 43 2.46 -14.86 7.76
N ARG A 44 3.32 -14.51 8.72
CA ARG A 44 3.86 -15.46 9.70
C ARG A 44 2.74 -16.15 10.49
N MET A 45 1.84 -15.36 11.06
CA MET A 45 0.71 -15.86 11.85
C MET A 45 -0.20 -16.77 11.03
N ALA A 46 -0.48 -16.43 9.77
CA ALA A 46 -1.25 -17.29 8.86
C ALA A 46 -0.52 -18.62 8.59
N GLY A 47 0.80 -18.60 8.40
CA GLY A 47 1.62 -19.81 8.26
C GLY A 47 1.63 -20.70 9.50
N GLU A 48 1.58 -20.08 10.69
CA GLU A 48 1.47 -20.77 11.99
C GLU A 48 0.04 -21.26 12.28
N GLY A 49 -0.96 -20.90 11.45
CA GLY A 49 -2.37 -21.22 11.66
C GLY A 49 -3.10 -20.30 12.64
N ASN A 50 -2.46 -19.24 13.13
CA ASN A 50 -3.09 -18.21 13.96
C ASN A 50 -3.83 -17.20 13.08
N PHE A 51 -4.95 -17.63 12.48
CA PHE A 51 -5.73 -16.79 11.58
C PHE A 51 -6.43 -15.62 12.29
N GLN A 52 -6.86 -15.78 13.54
CA GLN A 52 -7.47 -14.67 14.30
C GLN A 52 -6.46 -13.56 14.52
N GLY A 53 -5.26 -13.86 15.04
CA GLY A 53 -4.24 -12.85 15.26
C GLY A 53 -3.79 -12.17 13.96
N ALA A 54 -3.74 -12.92 12.85
CA ALA A 54 -3.49 -12.36 11.53
C ALA A 54 -4.60 -11.36 11.12
N LEU A 55 -5.88 -11.71 11.30
CA LEU A 55 -7.00 -10.84 11.01
C LEU A 55 -6.97 -9.58 11.88
N ASP A 56 -6.77 -9.72 13.19
CA ASP A 56 -6.72 -8.58 14.12
C ASP A 56 -5.66 -7.57 13.68
N LEU A 57 -4.48 -8.06 13.27
CA LEU A 57 -3.41 -7.22 12.76
C LEU A 57 -3.78 -6.55 11.44
N ILE A 58 -4.45 -7.25 10.53
CA ILE A 58 -4.93 -6.68 9.26
C ILE A 58 -5.99 -5.59 9.54
N ARG A 59 -7.00 -5.89 10.35
CA ARG A 59 -8.11 -4.99 10.73
C ARG A 59 -7.64 -3.77 11.52
N SER A 60 -6.52 -3.87 12.24
CA SER A 60 -5.90 -2.72 12.91
C SER A 60 -5.52 -1.57 11.96
N LYS A 61 -5.30 -1.87 10.67
CA LYS A 61 -4.93 -0.89 9.64
C LYS A 61 -5.96 -0.76 8.52
N LEU A 62 -6.75 -1.79 8.22
CA LEU A 62 -7.63 -1.85 7.06
C LEU A 62 -9.07 -2.19 7.47
N PHE A 63 -10.05 -1.45 6.95
CA PHE A 63 -11.47 -1.83 7.07
C PHE A 63 -12.00 -2.66 5.89
N LEU A 64 -11.20 -2.81 4.82
CA LEU A 64 -11.51 -3.56 3.59
C LEU A 64 -10.60 -4.80 3.36
N PRO A 65 -10.33 -5.65 4.37
CA PRO A 65 -9.43 -6.79 4.19
C PRO A 65 -9.85 -7.78 3.08
N GLN A 66 -11.15 -8.10 2.95
CA GLN A 66 -11.68 -9.04 1.96
C GLN A 66 -11.65 -8.46 0.55
N THR A 67 -12.03 -7.18 0.42
CA THR A 67 -11.95 -6.46 -0.85
C THR A 67 -10.50 -6.31 -1.32
N LEU A 68 -9.60 -5.82 -0.47
CA LEU A 68 -8.18 -5.66 -0.79
C LEU A 68 -7.44 -6.99 -0.98
N GLY A 69 -8.02 -8.11 -0.53
CA GLY A 69 -7.52 -9.45 -0.85
C GLY A 69 -7.86 -9.90 -2.28
N ARG A 70 -8.83 -9.25 -2.94
CA ARG A 70 -9.27 -9.57 -4.31
C ARG A 70 -8.70 -8.62 -5.37
N ILE A 71 -8.70 -7.31 -5.09
CA ILE A 71 -8.51 -6.29 -6.15
C ILE A 71 -7.37 -5.31 -5.91
N CYS A 72 -6.61 -5.45 -4.82
CA CYS A 72 -5.51 -4.54 -4.57
C CYS A 72 -4.38 -4.79 -5.59
N ALA A 73 -3.69 -3.73 -6.02
CA ALA A 73 -2.52 -3.86 -6.89
C ALA A 73 -1.25 -4.32 -6.14
N HIS A 74 -1.35 -4.53 -4.83
CA HIS A 74 -0.31 -5.08 -3.95
C HIS A 74 1.11 -4.53 -4.22
N PRO A 75 1.36 -3.21 -4.04
CA PRO A 75 2.73 -2.67 -4.12
C PRO A 75 3.70 -3.38 -3.16
N CYS A 76 3.16 -3.92 -2.06
CA CYS A 76 3.89 -4.79 -1.13
C CYS A 76 4.47 -6.06 -1.76
N GLU A 77 3.82 -6.63 -2.77
CA GLU A 77 4.31 -7.80 -3.53
C GLU A 77 5.37 -7.37 -4.54
N ALA A 78 5.17 -6.23 -5.23
CA ALA A 78 6.16 -5.68 -6.16
C ALA A 78 7.50 -5.38 -5.47
N SER A 79 7.46 -4.81 -4.26
CA SER A 79 8.65 -4.54 -3.43
C SER A 79 9.08 -5.72 -2.56
N CYS A 80 8.41 -6.88 -2.65
CA CYS A 80 8.79 -8.04 -1.87
C CYS A 80 10.22 -8.47 -2.24
N ARG A 81 11.04 -8.77 -1.23
CA ARG A 81 12.41 -9.23 -1.46
C ARG A 81 12.51 -10.50 -2.32
N ARG A 82 11.51 -11.39 -2.25
CA ARG A 82 11.48 -12.56 -3.15
C ARG A 82 11.19 -12.16 -4.61
N ASN A 83 10.48 -11.08 -4.84
CA ASN A 83 10.25 -10.56 -6.19
C ASN A 83 11.56 -10.01 -6.77
N THR A 84 12.29 -9.20 -6.01
CA THR A 84 13.55 -8.61 -6.48
C THR A 84 14.65 -9.64 -6.73
N GLU A 85 14.68 -10.73 -5.96
CA GLU A 85 15.73 -11.76 -6.04
C GLU A 85 15.36 -12.91 -7.00
N PHE A 86 14.07 -13.26 -7.11
CA PHE A 86 13.61 -14.46 -7.83
C PHE A 86 12.42 -14.23 -8.78
N GLY A 87 11.80 -13.04 -8.79
CA GLY A 87 10.54 -12.80 -9.53
C GLY A 87 9.34 -13.57 -8.97
N GLN A 88 9.40 -14.00 -7.70
CA GLN A 88 8.42 -14.89 -7.09
C GLN A 88 7.97 -14.36 -5.72
N PRO A 89 7.20 -13.25 -5.66
CA PRO A 89 6.73 -12.66 -4.41
C PRO A 89 5.89 -13.63 -3.57
N ILE A 90 5.66 -13.24 -2.32
CA ILE A 90 4.62 -13.86 -1.48
C ILE A 90 3.26 -13.41 -2.01
N SER A 91 2.29 -14.32 -2.05
CA SER A 91 0.88 -14.03 -2.35
C SER A 91 0.19 -13.39 -1.15
N VAL A 92 0.59 -12.15 -0.86
CA VAL A 92 0.06 -11.31 0.21
C VAL A 92 -1.44 -11.06 0.02
N ALA A 93 -1.88 -10.91 -1.23
CA ALA A 93 -3.28 -10.86 -1.64
C ALA A 93 -4.08 -12.05 -1.13
N GLY A 94 -3.66 -13.24 -1.56
CA GLY A 94 -4.32 -14.50 -1.27
C GLY A 94 -4.35 -14.83 0.21
N ILE A 95 -3.24 -14.58 0.92
CA ILE A 95 -3.18 -14.78 2.38
C ILE A 95 -4.16 -13.83 3.09
N LYS A 96 -4.19 -12.55 2.72
CA LYS A 96 -5.13 -11.58 3.31
C LYS A 96 -6.57 -12.00 3.08
N ARG A 97 -6.91 -12.35 1.83
CA ARG A 97 -8.24 -12.81 1.44
C ARG A 97 -8.67 -14.01 2.27
N PHE A 98 -7.86 -15.07 2.30
CA PHE A 98 -8.17 -16.29 3.03
C PHE A 98 -8.40 -16.03 4.53
N VAL A 99 -7.51 -15.26 5.15
CA VAL A 99 -7.64 -14.92 6.58
C VAL A 99 -8.95 -14.17 6.84
N ALA A 100 -9.27 -13.20 6.00
CA ALA A 100 -10.46 -12.38 6.15
C ALA A 100 -11.75 -13.20 5.91
N GLU A 101 -11.84 -13.97 4.82
CA GLU A 101 -13.01 -14.83 4.56
C GLU A 101 -13.26 -15.84 5.67
N LYS A 102 -12.19 -16.35 6.31
CA LYS A 102 -12.29 -17.36 7.34
C LYS A 102 -12.70 -16.81 8.71
N MET A 103 -12.25 -15.60 9.06
CA MET A 103 -12.28 -15.12 10.45
C MET A 103 -13.13 -13.86 10.65
N ASP A 104 -13.40 -13.09 9.61
CA ASP A 104 -13.95 -11.75 9.75
C ASP A 104 -15.43 -11.79 10.13
N ASN A 105 -15.75 -11.16 11.26
CA ASN A 105 -17.08 -11.16 11.85
C ASN A 105 -17.38 -9.78 12.45
N GLN A 106 -18.53 -9.22 12.07
CA GLN A 106 -19.05 -7.93 12.52
C GLN A 106 -19.15 -7.81 14.04
N ASP A 107 -19.47 -8.91 14.73
CA ASP A 107 -19.61 -8.95 16.18
C ASP A 107 -18.29 -8.65 16.92
N HIS A 108 -17.15 -8.79 16.25
CA HIS A 108 -15.82 -8.59 16.81
C HIS A 108 -15.15 -7.30 16.33
N TRP A 109 -15.85 -6.46 15.56
CA TRP A 109 -15.28 -5.22 15.07
C TRP A 109 -15.10 -4.17 16.16
N ASP A 110 -13.99 -3.44 16.08
CA ASP A 110 -13.68 -2.36 17.00
C ASP A 110 -14.51 -1.11 16.71
N LEU A 111 -15.57 -0.92 17.50
CA LEU A 111 -16.49 0.21 17.41
C LEU A 111 -16.15 1.35 18.39
N ASN A 112 -14.95 1.36 18.97
CA ASN A 112 -14.57 2.40 19.92
C ASN A 112 -14.50 3.77 19.23
N ILE A 113 -15.17 4.75 19.86
CA ILE A 113 -15.16 6.15 19.45
C ILE A 113 -14.73 7.01 20.66
N ALA A 114 -13.94 8.05 20.40
CA ALA A 114 -13.62 9.05 21.42
C ALA A 114 -14.87 9.87 21.81
N PRO A 115 -14.81 10.61 22.94
CA PRO A 115 -15.91 11.51 23.33
C PRO A 115 -16.27 12.50 22.21
N LEU A 116 -17.56 12.83 22.11
CA LEU A 116 -18.05 13.72 21.05
C LEU A 116 -17.41 15.11 21.13
N THR A 117 -16.96 15.60 19.97
CA THR A 117 -16.32 16.92 19.82
C THR A 117 -17.32 18.03 19.47
N ASN A 118 -18.55 17.66 19.07
CA ASN A 118 -19.57 18.55 18.47
C ASN A 118 -19.09 19.27 17.19
N LYS A 119 -18.14 18.67 16.46
CA LYS A 119 -17.73 19.13 15.13
C LYS A 119 -18.44 18.33 14.05
N HIS A 120 -18.95 19.02 13.04
CA HIS A 120 -19.71 18.44 11.94
C HIS A 120 -18.86 18.44 10.66
N ILE A 121 -18.66 17.27 10.06
CA ILE A 121 -17.79 17.12 8.89
C ILE A 121 -18.59 16.52 7.74
N ALA A 122 -18.51 17.16 6.58
CA ALA A 122 -19.05 16.64 5.33
C ALA A 122 -17.97 15.88 4.55
N ILE A 123 -18.33 14.71 4.02
CA ILE A 123 -17.49 13.95 3.09
C ILE A 123 -18.30 13.72 1.83
N VAL A 124 -17.78 14.15 0.68
CA VAL A 124 -18.44 13.97 -0.62
C VAL A 124 -17.88 12.73 -1.30
N GLY A 125 -18.71 11.70 -1.44
CA GLY A 125 -18.36 10.40 -2.02
C GLY A 125 -18.11 9.32 -0.97
N ALA A 126 -18.74 8.17 -1.17
CA ALA A 126 -18.65 6.97 -0.33
C ALA A 126 -17.75 5.89 -0.95
N GLY A 127 -16.78 6.31 -1.77
CA GLY A 127 -15.68 5.46 -2.23
C GLY A 127 -14.65 5.17 -1.11
N PRO A 128 -13.57 4.43 -1.41
CA PRO A 128 -12.59 4.01 -0.41
C PRO A 128 -11.94 5.16 0.37
N ALA A 129 -11.62 6.28 -0.31
CA ALA A 129 -11.04 7.46 0.33
C ALA A 129 -12.01 8.12 1.32
N GLY A 130 -13.25 8.37 0.90
CA GLY A 130 -14.27 8.99 1.73
C GLY A 130 -14.64 8.12 2.93
N ALA A 131 -14.80 6.81 2.72
CA ALA A 131 -15.07 5.86 3.80
C ALA A 131 -13.92 5.78 4.82
N GLN A 132 -12.66 5.72 4.37
CA GLN A 132 -11.52 5.73 5.28
C GLN A 132 -11.47 7.03 6.08
N ALA A 133 -11.61 8.19 5.44
CA ALA A 133 -11.63 9.48 6.11
C ALA A 133 -12.76 9.56 7.16
N ALA A 134 -13.94 9.05 6.82
CA ALA A 134 -15.09 9.02 7.71
C ALA A 134 -14.82 8.19 8.97
N ILE A 135 -14.19 7.02 8.82
CA ILE A 135 -13.82 6.14 9.94
C ILE A 135 -12.83 6.84 10.88
N GLU A 136 -11.77 7.44 10.32
CA GLU A 136 -10.72 8.10 11.13
C GLU A 136 -11.32 9.27 11.93
N LEU A 137 -12.09 10.15 11.28
CA LEU A 137 -12.72 11.30 11.93
C LEU A 137 -13.81 10.88 12.93
N ARG A 138 -14.59 9.85 12.60
CA ARG A 138 -15.61 9.34 13.53
C ARG A 138 -14.99 8.77 14.79
N ARG A 139 -13.88 8.04 14.67
CA ARG A 139 -13.13 7.50 15.83
C ARG A 139 -12.59 8.59 16.75
N GLN A 140 -12.33 9.78 16.23
CA GLN A 140 -11.93 10.96 17.00
C GLN A 140 -13.10 11.69 17.68
N GLY A 141 -14.34 11.22 17.49
CA GLY A 141 -15.53 11.76 18.16
C GLY A 141 -16.30 12.79 17.34
N HIS A 142 -15.90 13.06 16.10
CA HIS A 142 -16.62 13.98 15.22
C HIS A 142 -17.94 13.39 14.72
N GLU A 143 -18.88 14.27 14.36
CA GLU A 143 -20.10 13.90 13.65
C GLU A 143 -19.85 13.98 12.14
N VAL A 144 -19.91 12.83 11.48
CA VAL A 144 -19.57 12.71 10.05
C VAL A 144 -20.81 12.38 9.23
N THR A 145 -21.03 13.15 8.17
CA THR A 145 -22.05 12.86 7.15
C THR A 145 -21.37 12.66 5.79
N ILE A 146 -21.61 11.52 5.17
CA ILE A 146 -21.21 11.21 3.81
C ILE A 146 -22.35 11.57 2.86
N TYR A 147 -22.05 12.34 1.81
CA TYR A 147 -22.97 12.66 0.71
C TYR A 147 -22.55 11.85 -0.51
N GLU A 148 -23.40 10.91 -0.93
CA GLU A 148 -23.13 9.97 -2.02
C GLU A 148 -24.16 10.16 -3.14
N LYS A 149 -23.67 10.28 -4.36
CA LYS A 149 -24.50 10.49 -5.56
C LYS A 149 -25.28 9.23 -5.94
N LEU A 150 -24.68 8.06 -5.75
CA LEU A 150 -25.29 6.78 -6.03
C LEU A 150 -26.19 6.32 -4.87
N ASP A 151 -26.96 5.26 -5.09
CA ASP A 151 -27.78 4.62 -4.03
C ASP A 151 -27.01 3.51 -3.30
N VAL A 152 -25.69 3.48 -3.46
CA VAL A 152 -24.83 2.37 -3.03
C VAL A 152 -23.48 2.85 -2.52
N TYR A 153 -22.92 2.13 -1.55
CA TYR A 153 -21.54 2.32 -1.09
C TYR A 153 -20.50 1.81 -2.08
N GLY A 154 -19.25 2.28 -1.96
CA GLY A 154 -18.09 1.71 -2.65
C GLY A 154 -17.59 2.51 -3.86
N GLY A 155 -18.36 3.47 -4.37
CA GLY A 155 -17.94 4.32 -5.49
C GLY A 155 -17.47 3.50 -6.71
N MET A 156 -16.39 3.96 -7.39
CA MET A 156 -15.81 3.26 -8.55
C MET A 156 -15.37 1.81 -8.27
N MET A 157 -15.05 1.46 -7.02
CA MET A 157 -14.74 0.07 -6.67
C MET A 157 -15.97 -0.83 -6.81
N ARG A 158 -17.18 -0.31 -6.56
CA ARG A 158 -18.43 -1.05 -6.76
C ARG A 158 -18.94 -0.98 -8.19
N VAL A 159 -18.89 0.19 -8.83
CA VAL A 159 -19.51 0.35 -10.17
C VAL A 159 -18.55 0.20 -11.33
N GLY A 160 -17.24 0.31 -11.09
CA GLY A 160 -16.21 0.13 -12.10
C GLY A 160 -15.64 -1.27 -12.13
N ILE A 161 -15.38 -1.88 -10.97
CA ILE A 161 -14.83 -3.24 -10.91
C ILE A 161 -15.96 -4.26 -11.08
N PRO A 162 -15.85 -5.20 -12.03
CA PRO A 162 -16.88 -6.21 -12.26
C PRO A 162 -17.14 -7.12 -11.05
N GLU A 163 -18.40 -7.54 -10.89
CA GLU A 163 -18.85 -8.38 -9.76
C GLU A 163 -18.12 -9.72 -9.65
N TYR A 164 -17.70 -10.29 -10.78
CA TYR A 164 -16.96 -11.55 -10.82
C TYR A 164 -15.52 -11.44 -10.26
N ARG A 165 -14.98 -10.23 -10.15
CA ARG A 165 -13.71 -9.93 -9.44
C ARG A 165 -13.98 -9.50 -8.01
N LEU A 166 -15.00 -8.66 -7.81
CA LEU A 166 -15.38 -8.12 -6.50
C LEU A 166 -16.89 -8.27 -6.23
N PRO A 167 -17.28 -9.33 -5.51
CA PRO A 167 -18.67 -9.56 -5.11
C PRO A 167 -19.26 -8.39 -4.32
N ARG A 168 -20.53 -8.06 -4.58
CA ARG A 168 -21.18 -6.88 -3.98
C ARG A 168 -21.49 -7.06 -2.50
N ASP A 169 -21.81 -8.28 -2.10
CA ASP A 169 -22.03 -8.68 -0.72
C ASP A 169 -20.78 -8.51 0.15
N VAL A 170 -19.58 -8.72 -0.40
CA VAL A 170 -18.31 -8.44 0.28
C VAL A 170 -18.16 -6.94 0.55
N ILE A 171 -18.47 -6.09 -0.43
CA ILE A 171 -18.44 -4.63 -0.25
C ILE A 171 -19.47 -4.21 0.81
N ASP A 172 -20.71 -4.69 0.69
CA ASP A 172 -21.80 -4.36 1.62
C ASP A 172 -21.48 -4.82 3.05
N PHE A 173 -20.89 -6.02 3.20
CA PHE A 173 -20.37 -6.53 4.46
C PHE A 173 -19.38 -5.55 5.05
N GLU A 174 -18.28 -5.23 4.37
CA GLU A 174 -17.23 -4.38 4.94
C GLU A 174 -17.65 -2.93 5.16
N TYR A 175 -18.53 -2.37 4.31
CA TYR A 175 -19.03 -1.00 4.42
C TYR A 175 -20.11 -0.83 5.50
N SER A 176 -20.80 -1.91 5.91
CA SER A 176 -21.73 -1.85 7.05
C SER A 176 -21.05 -1.31 8.33
N TYR A 177 -19.73 -1.44 8.42
CA TYR A 177 -18.90 -0.88 9.48
C TYR A 177 -19.12 0.64 9.67
N LEU A 178 -19.37 1.39 8.59
CA LEU A 178 -19.66 2.83 8.68
C LEU A 178 -20.91 3.11 9.50
N ALA A 179 -21.99 2.38 9.21
CA ALA A 179 -23.25 2.50 9.95
C ALA A 179 -23.10 2.05 11.40
N MET A 180 -22.33 0.98 11.66
CA MET A 180 -22.04 0.50 13.01
C MET A 180 -21.26 1.51 13.87
N LEU A 181 -20.39 2.31 13.25
CA LEU A 181 -19.71 3.44 13.90
C LEU A 181 -20.62 4.67 14.09
N GLY A 182 -21.85 4.64 13.58
CA GLY A 182 -22.81 5.75 13.64
C GLY A 182 -22.53 6.87 12.62
N ILE A 183 -21.84 6.57 11.53
CA ILE A 183 -21.64 7.51 10.41
C ILE A 183 -22.95 7.62 9.63
N LYS A 184 -23.37 8.84 9.33
CA LYS A 184 -24.57 9.11 8.54
C LYS A 184 -24.20 9.15 7.06
N THR A 185 -25.04 8.57 6.20
CA THR A 185 -24.86 8.64 4.74
C THR A 185 -26.16 9.10 4.11
N GLN A 186 -26.07 10.10 3.23
CA GLN A 186 -27.15 10.58 2.38
C GLN A 186 -26.88 10.10 0.96
N PHE A 187 -27.62 9.09 0.52
CA PHE A 187 -27.57 8.55 -0.83
C PHE A 187 -28.43 9.36 -1.80
N GLY A 188 -28.13 9.25 -3.10
CA GLY A 188 -28.86 9.95 -4.15
C GLY A 188 -28.68 11.48 -4.14
N VAL A 189 -27.63 12.00 -3.50
CA VAL A 189 -27.35 13.44 -3.38
C VAL A 189 -26.09 13.80 -4.15
N GLU A 190 -26.23 14.59 -5.21
CA GLU A 190 -25.12 15.13 -6.01
C GLU A 190 -24.78 16.56 -5.58
N ILE A 191 -23.63 16.71 -4.89
CA ILE A 191 -23.08 18.04 -4.57
C ILE A 191 -22.74 18.80 -5.86
N GLY A 192 -23.07 20.09 -5.89
CA GLY A 192 -23.01 20.93 -7.07
C GLY A 192 -24.31 20.94 -7.90
N LYS A 193 -25.25 20.03 -7.61
CA LYS A 193 -26.59 20.01 -8.25
C LYS A 193 -27.73 20.09 -7.24
N ASP A 194 -27.81 19.12 -6.34
CA ASP A 194 -28.89 19.03 -5.34
C ASP A 194 -28.60 19.91 -4.12
N ILE A 195 -27.33 19.97 -3.72
CA ILE A 195 -26.82 20.87 -2.68
C ILE A 195 -25.64 21.63 -3.27
N SER A 196 -25.66 22.97 -3.20
CA SER A 196 -24.52 23.77 -3.66
C SER A 196 -23.30 23.58 -2.76
N PHE A 197 -22.11 23.69 -3.33
CA PHE A 197 -20.85 23.57 -2.59
C PHE A 197 -20.74 24.60 -1.44
N ASP A 198 -21.18 25.84 -1.67
CA ASP A 198 -21.19 26.88 -0.63
C ASP A 198 -22.13 26.55 0.54
N THR A 199 -23.31 26.01 0.26
CA THR A 199 -24.24 25.58 1.32
C THR A 199 -23.61 24.45 2.13
N LEU A 200 -23.01 23.45 1.47
CA LEU A 200 -22.34 22.34 2.13
C LEU A 200 -21.27 22.84 3.10
N ARG A 201 -20.43 23.80 2.67
CA ARG A 201 -19.40 24.41 3.51
C ARG A 201 -19.98 25.22 4.68
N SER A 202 -21.06 25.98 4.44
CA SER A 202 -21.67 26.81 5.49
C SER A 202 -22.32 25.99 6.63
N GLU A 203 -22.68 24.74 6.36
CA GLU A 203 -23.36 23.85 7.31
C GLU A 203 -22.41 22.91 8.07
N HIS A 204 -21.13 22.87 7.71
CA HIS A 204 -20.15 21.94 8.28
C HIS A 204 -18.87 22.69 8.69
N ASP A 205 -18.19 22.21 9.72
CA ASP A 205 -16.90 22.80 10.16
C ASP A 205 -15.76 22.50 9.17
N ALA A 206 -15.85 21.41 8.40
CA ALA A 206 -14.87 21.05 7.36
C ALA A 206 -15.52 20.15 6.29
N VAL A 207 -14.93 20.15 5.09
CA VAL A 207 -15.38 19.35 3.95
C VAL A 207 -14.22 18.55 3.35
N ILE A 208 -14.44 17.25 3.08
CA ILE A 208 -13.53 16.41 2.30
C ILE A 208 -14.18 16.04 0.97
N LEU A 209 -13.54 16.41 -0.15
CA LEU A 209 -13.93 16.00 -1.49
C LEU A 209 -13.25 14.67 -1.85
N ALA A 210 -14.04 13.60 -1.93
CA ALA A 210 -13.58 12.24 -2.20
C ALA A 210 -14.46 11.54 -3.27
N HIS A 211 -15.08 12.33 -4.15
CA HIS A 211 -16.09 11.85 -5.11
C HIS A 211 -15.51 11.15 -6.33
N GLY A 212 -14.18 11.11 -6.49
CA GLY A 212 -13.48 10.35 -7.54
C GLY A 212 -13.77 10.76 -8.98
N ALA A 213 -13.25 9.96 -9.92
CA ALA A 213 -13.31 10.22 -11.36
C ALA A 213 -14.43 9.40 -12.05
N HIS A 214 -15.66 9.91 -11.98
CA HIS A 214 -16.85 9.23 -12.54
C HIS A 214 -17.22 9.63 -13.97
N VAL A 215 -16.38 10.43 -14.66
CA VAL A 215 -16.63 10.85 -16.05
C VAL A 215 -15.67 10.10 -16.98
N GLY A 216 -16.20 9.33 -17.92
CA GLY A 216 -15.38 8.63 -18.93
C GLY A 216 -14.93 9.56 -20.05
N SER A 217 -13.74 9.28 -20.60
CA SER A 217 -13.19 9.99 -21.77
C SER A 217 -13.43 9.21 -23.06
N ILE A 218 -13.82 9.89 -24.13
CA ILE A 218 -13.91 9.36 -25.50
C ILE A 218 -12.93 10.16 -26.37
N ILE A 219 -12.10 9.45 -27.14
CA ILE A 219 -11.13 10.10 -28.03
C ILE A 219 -11.88 10.70 -29.22
N PRO A 220 -11.66 11.99 -29.56
CA PRO A 220 -12.28 12.61 -30.72
C PRO A 220 -11.64 12.07 -32.00
N LEU A 221 -12.34 11.17 -32.68
CA LEU A 221 -11.98 10.63 -33.98
C LEU A 221 -13.21 10.52 -34.89
N PRO A 222 -13.05 10.43 -36.22
CA PRO A 222 -14.18 10.35 -37.15
C PRO A 222 -15.17 9.24 -36.74
N GLY A 223 -16.42 9.63 -36.47
CA GLY A 223 -17.50 8.73 -36.08
C GLY A 223 -17.62 8.38 -34.59
N HIS A 224 -16.86 9.02 -33.70
CA HIS A 224 -16.92 8.78 -32.24
C HIS A 224 -18.25 9.15 -31.56
N ASP A 225 -19.12 9.90 -32.23
CA ASP A 225 -20.41 10.39 -31.73
C ASP A 225 -21.62 9.55 -32.22
N ASN A 226 -21.36 8.47 -32.96
CA ASN A 226 -22.40 7.57 -33.46
C ASN A 226 -22.97 6.65 -32.35
N ASP A 227 -24.18 6.14 -32.59
CA ASP A 227 -24.81 5.12 -31.75
C ASP A 227 -24.01 3.81 -31.80
N GLY A 228 -23.71 3.27 -30.62
CA GLY A 228 -22.80 2.13 -30.41
C GLY A 228 -21.42 2.52 -29.88
N VAL A 229 -21.13 3.81 -29.64
CA VAL A 229 -19.90 4.27 -28.99
C VAL A 229 -20.16 4.62 -27.52
N PHE A 230 -19.37 4.04 -26.62
CA PHE A 230 -19.52 4.24 -25.17
C PHE A 230 -18.17 4.50 -24.50
N SER A 231 -18.21 5.17 -23.35
CA SER A 231 -17.05 5.20 -22.44
C SER A 231 -17.04 3.95 -21.56
N ALA A 232 -15.86 3.50 -21.15
CA ALA A 232 -15.72 2.37 -20.22
C ALA A 232 -16.43 2.62 -18.88
N VAL A 233 -16.45 3.87 -18.41
CA VAL A 233 -17.11 4.24 -17.14
C VAL A 233 -18.62 4.01 -17.23
N GLU A 234 -19.26 4.49 -18.30
CA GLU A 234 -20.68 4.26 -18.54
C GLU A 234 -20.98 2.77 -18.72
N TYR A 235 -20.17 2.10 -19.52
CA TYR A 235 -20.33 0.69 -19.87
C TYR A 235 -20.27 -0.22 -18.65
N LEU A 236 -19.18 -0.13 -17.86
CA LEU A 236 -18.99 -0.96 -16.67
C LEU A 236 -19.96 -0.61 -15.55
N LYS A 237 -20.35 0.66 -15.42
CA LYS A 237 -21.34 1.08 -14.42
C LYS A 237 -22.69 0.41 -14.68
N GLU A 238 -23.22 0.52 -15.90
CA GLU A 238 -24.52 -0.05 -16.25
C GLU A 238 -24.51 -1.60 -16.13
N ILE A 239 -23.41 -2.25 -16.55
CA ILE A 239 -23.23 -3.69 -16.35
C ILE A 239 -23.17 -4.04 -14.85
N SER A 240 -22.47 -3.25 -14.04
CA SER A 240 -22.35 -3.50 -12.60
C SER A 240 -23.67 -3.35 -11.86
N GLU A 241 -24.54 -2.45 -12.32
CA GLU A 241 -25.85 -2.17 -11.71
C GLU A 241 -26.94 -3.14 -12.20
N THR A 242 -26.88 -3.60 -13.45
CA THR A 242 -27.98 -4.32 -14.10
C THR A 242 -27.62 -5.72 -14.60
N ARG A 243 -26.33 -6.08 -14.61
CA ARG A 243 -25.76 -7.27 -15.27
C ARG A 243 -26.06 -7.35 -16.77
N GLN A 244 -26.42 -6.22 -17.38
CA GLN A 244 -26.77 -6.11 -18.79
C GLN A 244 -26.24 -4.79 -19.35
N PHE A 245 -26.19 -4.71 -20.67
CA PHE A 245 -26.00 -3.44 -21.37
C PHE A 245 -26.80 -3.50 -22.69
N PRO A 246 -28.12 -3.26 -22.67
CA PRO A 246 -28.99 -3.49 -23.83
C PRO A 246 -28.64 -2.64 -25.06
N ARG A 247 -27.87 -1.56 -24.87
CA ARG A 247 -27.40 -0.66 -25.92
C ARG A 247 -26.19 -1.23 -26.68
N ALA A 248 -25.52 -2.26 -26.17
CA ALA A 248 -24.42 -2.93 -26.86
C ALA A 248 -24.95 -3.99 -27.81
N GLY A 249 -24.27 -4.13 -28.94
CA GLY A 249 -24.49 -5.21 -29.89
C GLY A 249 -23.74 -6.49 -29.50
N LYS A 250 -23.40 -7.29 -30.51
CA LYS A 250 -22.77 -8.61 -30.32
C LYS A 250 -21.28 -8.61 -30.58
N ARG A 251 -20.76 -7.62 -31.31
CA ARG A 251 -19.37 -7.56 -31.74
C ARG A 251 -18.74 -6.31 -31.16
N VAL A 252 -17.95 -6.49 -30.12
CA VAL A 252 -17.46 -5.39 -29.27
C VAL A 252 -15.98 -5.15 -29.54
N MET A 253 -15.61 -3.91 -29.83
CA MET A 253 -14.23 -3.44 -29.79
C MET A 253 -13.99 -2.64 -28.52
N VAL A 254 -12.99 -3.02 -27.73
CA VAL A 254 -12.52 -2.25 -26.57
C VAL A 254 -11.20 -1.55 -26.92
N ILE A 255 -11.18 -0.23 -26.76
CA ILE A 255 -10.01 0.61 -27.00
C ILE A 255 -9.31 0.92 -25.67
N GLY A 256 -8.09 0.42 -25.50
CA GLY A 256 -7.25 0.64 -24.31
C GLY A 256 -6.47 -0.63 -23.92
N GLY A 257 -5.34 -0.44 -23.25
CA GLY A 257 -4.44 -1.54 -22.85
C GLY A 257 -4.35 -1.82 -21.34
N GLY A 258 -5.08 -1.06 -20.51
CA GLY A 258 -5.05 -1.21 -19.04
C GLY A 258 -6.11 -2.16 -18.49
N ASP A 259 -6.12 -2.38 -17.17
CA ASP A 259 -7.06 -3.29 -16.49
C ASP A 259 -8.53 -2.97 -16.80
N VAL A 260 -8.89 -1.68 -16.89
CA VAL A 260 -10.26 -1.26 -17.24
C VAL A 260 -10.68 -1.77 -18.63
N ALA A 261 -9.75 -1.86 -19.58
CA ALA A 261 -10.04 -2.42 -20.89
C ALA A 261 -10.28 -3.93 -20.82
N MET A 262 -9.50 -4.64 -20.00
CA MET A 262 -9.70 -6.07 -19.75
C MET A 262 -11.05 -6.33 -19.07
N ASP A 263 -11.41 -5.51 -18.07
CA ASP A 263 -12.72 -5.57 -17.43
C ASP A 263 -13.87 -5.35 -18.42
N CYS A 264 -13.74 -4.38 -19.35
CA CYS A 264 -14.74 -4.14 -20.40
C CYS A 264 -14.85 -5.36 -21.35
N ALA A 265 -13.71 -5.88 -21.80
CA ALA A 265 -13.66 -6.99 -22.74
C ALA A 265 -14.29 -8.25 -22.12
N ARG A 266 -13.85 -8.62 -20.92
CA ARG A 266 -14.36 -9.79 -20.20
C ARG A 266 -15.83 -9.64 -19.79
N SER A 267 -16.26 -8.45 -19.39
CA SER A 267 -17.67 -8.19 -19.09
C SER A 267 -18.57 -8.29 -20.35
N SER A 268 -18.02 -8.03 -21.54
CA SER A 268 -18.76 -8.15 -22.81
C SER A 268 -19.24 -9.58 -23.07
N TRP A 269 -18.42 -10.59 -22.73
CA TRP A 269 -18.83 -12.00 -22.84
C TRP A 269 -20.07 -12.31 -22.00
N ARG A 270 -20.09 -11.78 -20.76
CA ARG A 270 -21.11 -12.08 -19.75
C ARG A 270 -22.46 -11.42 -20.04
N ILE A 271 -22.46 -10.36 -20.85
CA ILE A 271 -23.69 -9.76 -21.40
C ILE A 271 -24.06 -10.34 -22.78
N GLY A 272 -23.37 -11.37 -23.23
CA GLY A 272 -23.71 -12.17 -24.40
C GLY A 272 -23.15 -11.66 -25.73
N ALA A 273 -21.99 -11.02 -25.74
CA ALA A 273 -21.23 -10.77 -26.98
C ALA A 273 -20.89 -12.09 -27.70
N SER A 274 -20.83 -12.07 -29.03
CA SER A 274 -20.34 -13.18 -29.86
C SER A 274 -18.85 -13.05 -30.16
N ASP A 275 -18.36 -11.81 -30.30
CA ASP A 275 -16.98 -11.51 -30.66
C ASP A 275 -16.51 -10.31 -29.83
N VAL A 276 -15.36 -10.47 -29.17
CA VAL A 276 -14.77 -9.43 -28.33
C VAL A 276 -13.34 -9.18 -28.78
N TYR A 277 -13.07 -7.94 -29.19
CA TYR A 277 -11.77 -7.48 -29.63
C TYR A 277 -11.22 -6.46 -28.65
N GLN A 278 -9.92 -6.50 -28.43
CA GLN A 278 -9.18 -5.46 -27.74
C GLN A 278 -8.23 -4.76 -28.74
N CYS A 279 -8.03 -3.46 -28.58
CA CYS A 279 -7.14 -2.66 -29.41
C CYS A 279 -6.37 -1.66 -28.52
N SER A 280 -5.04 -1.64 -28.66
CA SER A 280 -4.14 -0.77 -27.89
C SER A 280 -2.92 -0.37 -28.70
N LEU A 281 -2.41 0.83 -28.37
CA LEU A 281 -1.22 1.37 -29.00
C LEU A 281 0.03 0.57 -28.63
N GLU A 282 0.07 0.07 -27.39
CA GLU A 282 1.11 -0.76 -26.81
C GLU A 282 1.11 -2.16 -27.43
N SER A 283 2.29 -2.78 -27.53
CA SER A 283 2.42 -4.18 -27.90
C SER A 283 1.92 -5.09 -26.77
N LEU A 284 1.67 -6.36 -27.08
CA LEU A 284 1.13 -7.31 -26.09
C LEU A 284 2.07 -7.44 -24.86
N GLU A 285 3.38 -7.40 -25.07
CA GLU A 285 4.41 -7.52 -24.03
C GLU A 285 4.55 -6.26 -23.17
N SER A 286 3.98 -5.13 -23.61
CA SER A 286 4.10 -3.82 -22.97
C SER A 286 2.75 -3.24 -22.57
N LEU A 287 1.70 -4.07 -22.56
CA LEU A 287 0.37 -3.66 -22.10
C LEU A 287 0.44 -3.13 -20.65
N PRO A 288 -0.24 -2.01 -20.35
CA PRO A 288 -0.35 -1.50 -18.99
C PRO A 288 -1.13 -2.39 -18.02
N ALA A 289 -2.00 -3.27 -18.52
CA ALA A 289 -2.78 -4.20 -17.70
C ALA A 289 -1.87 -5.16 -16.93
N SER A 290 -2.34 -5.60 -15.77
CA SER A 290 -1.66 -6.66 -15.01
C SER A 290 -1.66 -7.97 -15.79
N GLN A 291 -0.58 -8.75 -15.66
CA GLN A 291 -0.40 -9.99 -16.42
C GLN A 291 -1.58 -10.96 -16.23
N ILE A 292 -2.12 -11.05 -15.02
CA ILE A 292 -3.27 -11.90 -14.72
C ILE A 292 -4.52 -11.48 -15.51
N GLU A 293 -4.78 -10.18 -15.68
CA GLU A 293 -5.94 -9.72 -16.45
C GLU A 293 -5.76 -9.96 -17.96
N ILE A 294 -4.51 -9.91 -18.45
CA ILE A 294 -4.18 -10.26 -19.85
C ILE A 294 -4.39 -11.77 -20.07
N ASP A 295 -3.81 -12.60 -19.21
CA ASP A 295 -3.90 -14.05 -19.30
C ASP A 295 -5.37 -14.51 -19.23
N GLU A 296 -6.12 -13.99 -18.26
CA GLU A 296 -7.53 -14.35 -18.11
C GLU A 296 -8.40 -13.90 -19.30
N SER A 297 -8.08 -12.76 -19.91
CA SER A 297 -8.77 -12.28 -21.12
C SER A 297 -8.47 -13.16 -22.34
N LEU A 298 -7.21 -13.59 -22.51
CA LEU A 298 -6.80 -14.50 -23.58
C LEU A 298 -7.47 -15.88 -23.42
N GLU A 299 -7.51 -16.40 -22.20
CA GLU A 299 -8.20 -17.65 -21.87
C GLU A 299 -9.71 -17.59 -22.15
N GLU A 300 -10.35 -16.44 -21.89
CA GLU A 300 -11.77 -16.22 -22.21
C GLU A 300 -12.02 -15.97 -23.71
N GLY A 301 -10.96 -15.92 -24.54
CA GLY A 301 -11.07 -15.81 -25.99
C GLY A 301 -11.13 -14.39 -26.54
N VAL A 302 -10.69 -13.36 -25.78
CA VAL A 302 -10.58 -11.99 -26.29
C VAL A 302 -9.52 -11.93 -27.40
N GLU A 303 -9.86 -11.35 -28.55
CA GLU A 303 -8.94 -11.17 -29.66
C GLU A 303 -8.14 -9.85 -29.52
N PHE A 304 -6.84 -9.96 -29.22
CA PHE A 304 -5.98 -8.80 -29.02
C PHE A 304 -5.44 -8.25 -30.35
N ASN A 305 -5.64 -6.95 -30.54
CA ASN A 305 -5.04 -6.13 -31.60
C ASN A 305 -4.03 -5.15 -30.99
N ALA A 306 -3.12 -5.67 -30.16
CA ALA A 306 -2.04 -4.89 -29.56
C ALA A 306 -1.06 -4.40 -30.64
N GLY A 307 -0.55 -3.17 -30.48
CA GLY A 307 0.25 -2.47 -31.49
C GLY A 307 -0.58 -1.90 -32.65
N TRP A 308 -1.89 -1.74 -32.47
CA TRP A 308 -2.79 -1.10 -33.42
C TRP A 308 -3.59 0.01 -32.74
N GLY A 309 -3.79 1.14 -33.41
CA GLY A 309 -4.60 2.24 -32.88
C GLY A 309 -5.81 2.57 -33.75
N PRO A 310 -6.90 3.07 -33.15
CA PRO A 310 -8.10 3.48 -33.86
C PRO A 310 -7.86 4.74 -34.69
N VAL A 311 -8.37 4.75 -35.92
CA VAL A 311 -8.30 5.92 -36.82
C VAL A 311 -9.66 6.45 -37.23
N ALA A 312 -10.66 5.58 -37.40
CA ALA A 312 -12.03 5.96 -37.73
C ALA A 312 -13.01 4.87 -37.27
N ILE A 313 -14.21 5.30 -36.85
CA ILE A 313 -15.34 4.41 -36.60
C ILE A 313 -16.25 4.47 -37.83
N GLU A 314 -16.43 3.31 -38.46
CA GLU A 314 -17.30 3.17 -39.62
C GLU A 314 -18.75 3.11 -39.16
N HIS A 315 -19.63 3.80 -39.88
CA HIS A 315 -21.03 3.89 -39.51
C HIS A 315 -21.96 3.95 -40.73
N GLU A 316 -23.18 3.46 -40.56
CA GLU A 316 -24.27 3.63 -41.50
C GLU A 316 -25.50 4.15 -40.74
N ASN A 317 -26.17 5.19 -41.28
CA ASN A 317 -27.35 5.79 -40.65
C ASN A 317 -27.15 6.21 -39.18
N GLY A 318 -25.94 6.64 -38.83
CA GLY A 318 -25.61 7.07 -37.46
C GLY A 318 -25.28 5.94 -36.49
N LYS A 319 -25.15 4.68 -36.96
CA LYS A 319 -24.86 3.51 -36.13
C LYS A 319 -23.55 2.83 -36.54
N VAL A 320 -22.76 2.41 -35.56
CA VAL A 320 -21.48 1.70 -35.77
C VAL A 320 -21.67 0.41 -36.58
N THR A 321 -20.82 0.22 -37.59
CA THR A 321 -20.73 -1.00 -38.42
C THR A 321 -19.33 -1.61 -38.47
N GLY A 322 -18.32 -0.85 -38.03
CA GLY A 322 -16.94 -1.28 -37.96
C GLY A 322 -16.01 -0.24 -37.35
N ILE A 323 -14.76 -0.61 -37.22
CA ILE A 323 -13.68 0.29 -36.81
C ILE A 323 -12.45 0.04 -37.67
N THR A 324 -11.87 1.11 -38.19
CA THR A 324 -10.62 1.07 -38.93
C THR A 324 -9.48 1.35 -37.97
N ILE A 325 -8.49 0.45 -37.97
CA ILE A 325 -7.29 0.53 -37.13
C ILE A 325 -6.04 0.50 -38.00
N LYS A 326 -4.97 1.15 -37.52
CA LYS A 326 -3.66 1.17 -38.17
C LYS A 326 -2.56 0.69 -37.25
N LYS A 327 -1.53 0.07 -37.82
CA LYS A 327 -0.37 -0.41 -37.06
C LYS A 327 0.42 0.76 -36.49
N VAL A 328 0.74 0.70 -35.21
CA VAL A 328 1.52 1.72 -34.50
C VAL A 328 3.00 1.55 -34.81
N LEU A 329 3.67 2.65 -35.19
CA LEU A 329 5.11 2.73 -35.39
C LEU A 329 5.82 3.27 -34.14
N SER A 330 5.23 4.28 -33.51
CA SER A 330 5.68 4.85 -32.25
C SER A 330 4.48 5.42 -31.48
N ILE A 331 4.56 5.42 -30.15
CA ILE A 331 3.53 6.03 -29.27
C ILE A 331 3.94 7.45 -28.87
N PHE A 332 5.24 7.67 -28.70
CA PHE A 332 5.82 8.92 -28.26
C PHE A 332 6.71 9.52 -29.36
N ASP A 333 6.81 10.85 -29.39
CA ASP A 333 7.80 11.56 -30.18
C ASP A 333 9.22 11.46 -29.56
N GLU A 334 10.22 12.04 -30.23
CA GLU A 334 11.61 12.06 -29.76
C GLU A 334 11.78 12.81 -28.42
N GLN A 335 10.82 13.64 -28.04
CA GLN A 335 10.80 14.40 -26.79
C GLN A 335 10.04 13.66 -25.68
N GLY A 336 9.49 12.47 -25.96
CA GLY A 336 8.71 11.68 -25.02
C GLY A 336 7.27 12.14 -24.84
N ASN A 337 6.77 13.07 -25.67
CA ASN A 337 5.37 13.46 -25.63
C ASN A 337 4.51 12.43 -26.34
N PHE A 338 3.30 12.24 -25.84
CA PHE A 338 2.32 11.35 -26.47
C PHE A 338 1.94 11.88 -27.86
N ALA A 339 2.36 11.16 -28.90
CA ALA A 339 2.20 11.54 -30.31
C ALA A 339 2.26 10.28 -31.20
N PRO A 340 1.21 9.44 -31.17
CA PRO A 340 1.23 8.16 -31.87
C PRO A 340 1.36 8.33 -33.38
N GLN A 341 2.30 7.60 -33.98
CA GLN A 341 2.53 7.54 -35.42
C GLN A 341 2.10 6.17 -35.95
N TYR A 342 1.48 6.18 -37.12
CA TYR A 342 0.91 4.99 -37.75
C TYR A 342 1.58 4.67 -39.07
N SER A 343 1.59 3.40 -39.44
CA SER A 343 2.00 2.97 -40.78
C SER A 343 0.84 3.12 -41.79
N GLU A 344 1.10 2.81 -43.06
CA GLU A 344 0.03 2.69 -44.06
C GLU A 344 -0.76 1.37 -43.98
N GLU A 345 -0.29 0.43 -43.17
CA GLU A 345 -0.98 -0.84 -42.92
C GLU A 345 -2.24 -0.57 -42.09
N SER A 346 -3.40 -0.86 -42.68
CA SER A 346 -4.72 -0.68 -42.07
C SER A 346 -5.58 -1.93 -42.22
N LYS A 347 -6.46 -2.15 -41.25
CA LYS A 347 -7.53 -3.15 -41.34
C LYS A 347 -8.80 -2.60 -40.73
N THR A 348 -9.94 -3.03 -41.27
CA THR A 348 -11.26 -2.70 -40.74
C THR A 348 -11.86 -3.95 -40.12
N ILE A 349 -12.25 -3.86 -38.85
CA ILE A 349 -12.89 -4.94 -38.10
C ILE A 349 -14.37 -4.59 -37.99
N SER A 350 -15.25 -5.51 -38.39
CA SER A 350 -16.69 -5.28 -38.31
C SER A 350 -17.18 -5.50 -36.90
N VAL A 351 -17.65 -4.41 -36.28
CA VAL A 351 -18.15 -4.35 -34.91
C VAL A 351 -19.43 -3.52 -34.90
N ASP A 352 -20.22 -3.67 -33.85
CA ASP A 352 -21.44 -2.87 -33.63
C ASP A 352 -21.37 -2.09 -32.32
N THR A 353 -20.31 -2.26 -31.53
CA THR A 353 -20.05 -1.52 -30.32
C THR A 353 -18.56 -1.20 -30.16
N VAL A 354 -18.25 0.05 -29.80
CA VAL A 354 -16.89 0.51 -29.49
C VAL A 354 -16.88 1.11 -28.08
N VAL A 355 -16.05 0.57 -27.20
CA VAL A 355 -15.90 1.02 -25.81
C VAL A 355 -14.54 1.66 -25.62
N PHE A 356 -14.51 2.93 -25.21
CA PHE A 356 -13.27 3.66 -24.92
C PHE A 356 -12.87 3.54 -23.45
N ALA A 357 -11.80 2.80 -23.19
CA ALA A 357 -11.15 2.64 -21.88
C ALA A 357 -9.86 3.49 -21.81
N THR A 358 -9.97 4.78 -22.16
CA THR A 358 -8.81 5.67 -22.39
C THR A 358 -8.64 6.76 -21.34
N GLY A 359 -9.39 6.67 -20.23
CA GLY A 359 -9.20 7.53 -19.06
C GLY A 359 -10.51 7.97 -18.42
N GLN A 360 -10.34 8.60 -17.25
CA GLN A 360 -11.43 9.12 -16.43
C GLN A 360 -11.11 10.54 -16.00
N ILE A 361 -12.14 11.34 -15.79
CA ILE A 361 -12.06 12.74 -15.41
C ILE A 361 -12.87 12.94 -14.13
N VAL A 362 -12.36 13.80 -13.27
CA VAL A 362 -13.02 14.25 -12.04
C VAL A 362 -13.89 15.45 -12.39
N ALA A 363 -15.19 15.35 -12.16
CA ALA A 363 -16.11 16.46 -12.39
C ALA A 363 -15.85 17.59 -11.38
N ASP A 364 -15.90 18.85 -11.81
CA ASP A 364 -15.91 19.97 -10.87
C ASP A 364 -17.28 20.07 -10.20
N ILE A 365 -17.31 19.88 -8.88
CA ILE A 365 -18.51 20.02 -8.04
C ILE A 365 -18.50 21.30 -7.22
N THR A 366 -17.48 22.15 -7.41
CA THR A 366 -17.21 23.36 -6.62
C THR A 366 -17.60 24.65 -7.32
N ASP A 367 -18.17 24.55 -8.53
CA ASP A 367 -18.53 25.70 -9.38
C ASP A 367 -17.33 26.64 -9.64
N GLY A 368 -16.17 26.06 -9.92
CA GLY A 368 -14.92 26.79 -10.18
C GLY A 368 -14.24 27.38 -8.94
N ALA A 369 -14.71 27.09 -7.73
CA ALA A 369 -14.07 27.57 -6.51
C ALA A 369 -12.68 26.94 -6.28
N LEU A 370 -12.46 25.72 -6.76
CA LEU A 370 -11.16 25.04 -6.74
C LEU A 370 -10.58 24.87 -8.15
N GLU A 371 -9.27 25.08 -8.28
CA GLU A 371 -8.56 24.84 -9.53
C GLU A 371 -8.45 23.33 -9.81
N GLN A 372 -8.69 22.95 -11.06
CA GLN A 372 -8.43 21.61 -11.58
C GLN A 372 -7.28 21.63 -12.61
N THR A 373 -6.45 20.60 -12.56
CA THR A 373 -5.45 20.31 -13.59
C THR A 373 -6.13 19.91 -14.91
N ARG A 374 -5.37 19.83 -16.01
CA ARG A 374 -5.88 19.40 -17.34
C ARG A 374 -6.62 18.04 -17.32
N GLY A 375 -6.32 17.16 -16.36
CA GLY A 375 -6.99 15.86 -16.19
C GLY A 375 -8.23 15.90 -15.27
N GLY A 376 -8.69 17.07 -14.85
CA GLY A 376 -9.82 17.27 -13.92
C GLY A 376 -9.47 17.09 -12.45
N ARG A 377 -8.29 16.59 -12.09
CA ARG A 377 -7.90 16.45 -10.66
C ARG A 377 -7.73 17.82 -10.01
N TYR A 378 -8.26 18.00 -8.81
CA TYR A 378 -8.11 19.25 -8.05
C TYR A 378 -6.66 19.47 -7.62
N VAL A 379 -6.25 20.74 -7.62
CA VAL A 379 -4.95 21.18 -7.12
C VAL A 379 -5.00 21.28 -5.60
N VAL A 380 -4.10 20.55 -4.92
CA VAL A 380 -3.95 20.56 -3.46
C VAL A 380 -2.49 20.56 -3.06
N ASP A 381 -2.22 20.93 -1.81
CA ASP A 381 -0.92 20.67 -1.21
C ASP A 381 -0.67 19.15 -1.09
N LYS A 382 0.45 18.66 -1.62
CA LYS A 382 0.72 17.21 -1.70
C LYS A 382 0.96 16.54 -0.34
N GLN A 383 1.38 17.31 0.66
CA GLN A 383 1.69 16.81 1.99
C GLN A 383 0.44 16.78 2.87
N THR A 384 -0.33 17.85 2.88
CA THR A 384 -1.48 18.04 3.77
C THR A 384 -2.82 17.72 3.10
N LEU A 385 -2.87 17.67 1.77
CA LEU A 385 -4.10 17.55 0.97
C LEU A 385 -5.10 18.70 1.17
N ALA A 386 -4.65 19.81 1.76
CA ALA A 386 -5.42 21.04 1.86
C ALA A 386 -5.58 21.68 0.47
N SER A 387 -6.77 22.20 0.20
CA SER A 387 -7.05 22.98 -1.01
C SER A 387 -6.67 24.45 -0.81
N SER A 388 -7.03 25.31 -1.78
CA SER A 388 -6.95 26.77 -1.63
C SER A 388 -7.96 27.36 -0.65
N LEU A 389 -8.97 26.58 -0.23
CA LEU A 389 -9.96 26.94 0.77
C LEU A 389 -9.61 26.27 2.12
N GLU A 390 -9.53 27.05 3.19
CA GLU A 390 -8.99 26.62 4.49
C GLU A 390 -9.74 25.43 5.11
N ASP A 391 -11.05 25.34 4.87
CA ASP A 391 -11.97 24.34 5.39
C ASP A 391 -12.16 23.12 4.47
N VAL A 392 -11.47 23.06 3.33
CA VAL A 392 -11.69 22.05 2.29
C VAL A 392 -10.43 21.26 1.97
N PHE A 393 -10.55 19.94 2.01
CA PHE A 393 -9.50 18.97 1.70
C PHE A 393 -9.96 18.04 0.58
N VAL A 394 -9.02 17.48 -0.19
CA VAL A 394 -9.34 16.58 -1.31
C VAL A 394 -8.57 15.27 -1.17
N ALA A 395 -9.23 14.13 -1.38
CA ALA A 395 -8.62 12.82 -1.20
C ALA A 395 -8.98 11.84 -2.33
N GLY A 396 -8.14 10.80 -2.48
CA GLY A 396 -8.34 9.74 -3.46
C GLY A 396 -8.06 10.19 -4.90
N ASP A 397 -8.78 9.58 -5.85
CA ASP A 397 -8.61 9.83 -7.29
C ASP A 397 -8.87 11.31 -7.67
N ALA A 398 -9.63 12.03 -6.83
CA ALA A 398 -9.92 13.45 -7.01
C ALA A 398 -8.66 14.34 -6.97
N CYS A 399 -7.57 13.89 -6.34
CA CYS A 399 -6.32 14.65 -6.23
C CYS A 399 -5.05 13.86 -6.61
N GLY A 400 -5.09 12.53 -6.78
CA GLY A 400 -3.91 11.80 -7.26
C GLY A 400 -3.78 10.31 -6.94
N GLY A 401 -4.75 9.67 -6.26
CA GLY A 401 -4.74 8.21 -6.06
C GLY A 401 -5.04 7.45 -7.36
N ASN A 402 -4.44 6.27 -7.53
CA ASN A 402 -4.68 5.42 -8.72
C ASN A 402 -5.15 4.00 -8.38
N ILE A 403 -4.99 3.54 -7.14
CA ILE A 403 -5.46 2.23 -6.66
C ILE A 403 -6.17 2.36 -5.30
N VAL A 404 -7.03 1.40 -4.97
CA VAL A 404 -7.90 1.46 -3.78
C VAL A 404 -7.13 1.70 -2.47
N ILE A 405 -5.98 1.03 -2.28
CA ILE A 405 -5.17 1.18 -1.06
C ILE A 405 -4.55 2.58 -0.93
N GLU A 406 -4.19 3.21 -2.05
CA GLU A 406 -3.70 4.59 -2.07
C GLU A 406 -4.84 5.57 -1.76
N ALA A 407 -6.02 5.35 -2.34
CA ALA A 407 -7.18 6.16 -2.07
C ALA A 407 -7.55 6.15 -0.58
N MET A 408 -7.50 4.97 0.06
CA MET A 408 -7.68 4.85 1.52
C MET A 408 -6.59 5.65 2.28
N ALA A 409 -5.32 5.51 1.91
CA ALA A 409 -4.24 6.25 2.57
C ALA A 409 -4.40 7.76 2.45
N LEU A 410 -4.82 8.25 1.28
CA LEU A 410 -5.15 9.68 1.09
C LEU A 410 -6.36 10.10 1.94
N GLY A 411 -7.37 9.24 2.09
CA GLY A 411 -8.49 9.48 3.00
C GLY A 411 -8.04 9.62 4.46
N ARG A 412 -7.17 8.72 4.94
CA ARG A 412 -6.55 8.82 6.27
C ARG A 412 -5.75 10.12 6.42
N LYS A 413 -4.94 10.46 5.41
CA LYS A 413 -4.11 11.66 5.41
C LYS A 413 -4.93 12.95 5.46
N ALA A 414 -6.03 13.01 4.70
CA ALA A 414 -6.97 14.14 4.73
C ALA A 414 -7.66 14.26 6.10
N ALA A 415 -8.08 13.14 6.70
CA ALA A 415 -8.65 13.14 8.05
C ALA A 415 -7.67 13.68 9.11
N MET A 416 -6.38 13.32 9.03
CA MET A 416 -5.35 13.88 9.91
C MET A 416 -5.20 15.40 9.76
N SER A 417 -5.31 15.91 8.53
CA SER A 417 -5.25 17.35 8.28
C SER A 417 -6.50 18.08 8.78
N VAL A 418 -7.69 17.51 8.59
CA VAL A 418 -8.94 18.05 9.14
C VAL A 418 -8.89 18.12 10.66
N GLU A 419 -8.39 17.09 11.33
CA GLU A 419 -8.27 17.11 12.80
C GLU A 419 -7.36 18.24 13.31
N ARG A 420 -6.22 18.45 12.64
CA ARG A 420 -5.30 19.53 12.97
C ARG A 420 -5.93 20.90 12.73
N PHE A 421 -6.64 21.05 11.61
CA PHE A 421 -7.40 22.26 11.30
C PHE A 421 -8.43 22.57 12.39
N LEU A 422 -9.27 21.60 12.77
CA LEU A 422 -10.32 21.78 13.79
C LEU A 422 -9.77 22.07 15.19
N THR A 423 -8.59 21.55 15.51
CA THR A 423 -7.90 21.79 16.79
C THR A 423 -6.94 22.98 16.75
N THR A 424 -6.91 23.75 15.65
CA THR A 424 -6.04 24.92 15.43
C THR A 424 -4.54 24.64 15.53
N HIS A 425 -4.14 23.38 15.33
CA HIS A 425 -2.72 23.00 15.20
C HIS A 425 -2.25 23.21 13.75
N PRO A 426 -0.99 23.63 13.53
CA PRO A 426 -0.43 23.69 12.20
C PRO A 426 -0.56 22.33 11.47
N LEU A 427 -0.91 22.38 10.18
CA LEU A 427 -1.15 21.19 9.37
C LEU A 427 0.12 20.33 9.17
N THR A 428 1.30 20.89 9.40
CA THR A 428 2.61 20.29 9.12
C THR A 428 3.44 19.96 10.35
N GLU A 429 3.13 20.55 11.51
CA GLU A 429 3.95 20.39 12.72
C GLU A 429 3.93 18.95 13.25
N ASP A 430 5.09 18.40 13.56
CA ASP A 430 5.27 17.02 14.06
C ASP A 430 4.70 15.91 13.15
N ARG A 431 4.55 16.18 11.84
CA ARG A 431 4.19 15.15 10.85
C ARG A 431 5.41 14.57 10.16
N ASP A 432 5.52 13.25 10.20
CA ASP A 432 6.45 12.52 9.34
C ASP A 432 5.76 12.16 8.03
N PHE A 433 5.77 13.11 7.09
CA PHE A 433 5.11 12.93 5.79
C PHE A 433 5.68 11.78 4.95
N GLU A 434 6.91 11.34 5.22
CA GLU A 434 7.50 10.19 4.54
C GLU A 434 6.84 8.89 5.04
N GLN A 435 6.57 8.79 6.35
CA GLN A 435 5.95 7.62 6.97
C GLN A 435 4.41 7.63 6.98
N GLU A 436 3.78 8.66 6.43
CA GLU A 436 2.32 8.72 6.26
C GLU A 436 1.83 8.07 4.96
N TYR A 437 2.76 7.64 4.12
CA TYR A 437 2.50 7.02 2.82
C TYR A 437 3.62 6.03 2.49
N SER A 438 3.66 5.48 1.27
CA SER A 438 4.73 4.56 0.89
C SER A 438 6.12 5.22 0.90
N TYR A 439 7.12 4.51 1.46
CA TYR A 439 8.53 4.90 1.44
C TYR A 439 9.45 3.70 1.18
N SER A 440 10.71 3.99 0.84
CA SER A 440 11.72 2.96 0.59
C SER A 440 12.26 2.38 1.89
N SER A 441 12.24 1.06 2.02
CA SER A 441 12.87 0.39 3.16
C SER A 441 14.39 0.57 3.13
N ARG A 442 14.97 0.83 4.31
CA ARG A 442 16.44 0.84 4.51
C ARG A 442 17.03 -0.57 4.68
N LEU A 443 16.20 -1.63 4.73
CA LEU A 443 16.70 -2.99 4.94
C LEU A 443 17.48 -3.47 3.72
N ASP A 444 18.79 -3.51 3.88
CA ASP A 444 19.72 -4.11 2.95
C ASP A 444 20.59 -5.11 3.72
N VAL A 445 20.14 -6.37 3.74
CA VAL A 445 20.79 -7.47 4.47
C VAL A 445 20.96 -8.66 3.54
N PRO A 446 21.98 -9.52 3.69
CA PRO A 446 22.08 -10.77 2.94
C PRO A 446 20.83 -11.65 3.05
N LEU A 447 20.62 -12.54 2.07
CA LEU A 447 19.55 -13.53 2.16
C LEU A 447 19.82 -14.51 3.33
N PRO A 448 18.79 -14.99 4.02
CA PRO A 448 18.95 -16.07 5.00
C PRO A 448 19.67 -17.28 4.37
N LYS A 449 20.61 -17.88 5.10
CA LYS A 449 21.35 -19.06 4.62
C LYS A 449 20.36 -20.19 4.29
N GLY A 450 20.53 -20.82 3.12
CA GLY A 450 19.66 -21.90 2.66
C GLY A 450 18.37 -21.44 1.99
N THR A 451 18.21 -20.14 1.71
CA THR A 451 17.09 -19.65 0.88
C THR A 451 17.15 -20.28 -0.50
N VAL A 452 16.04 -20.88 -0.92
CA VAL A 452 15.87 -21.47 -2.25
C VAL A 452 14.81 -20.73 -3.05
N ASP A 453 14.98 -20.72 -4.36
CA ASP A 453 13.92 -20.30 -5.27
C ASP A 453 12.80 -21.34 -5.22
N THR A 454 11.58 -20.86 -4.99
CA THR A 454 10.39 -21.68 -4.84
C THR A 454 9.26 -20.95 -5.54
N PRO A 455 8.55 -21.60 -6.47
CA PRO A 455 7.46 -20.97 -7.21
C PRO A 455 6.38 -20.41 -6.29
N ARG A 456 5.81 -19.27 -6.70
CA ARG A 456 4.62 -18.69 -6.08
C ARG A 456 3.43 -19.62 -6.29
N LEU A 457 2.61 -19.79 -5.26
CA LEU A 457 1.32 -20.44 -5.42
C LEU A 457 0.29 -19.43 -5.94
N HIS A 458 -0.58 -19.90 -6.83
CA HIS A 458 -1.71 -19.17 -7.37
C HIS A 458 -3.01 -19.80 -6.86
N GLY A 459 -4.06 -18.99 -6.75
CA GLY A 459 -5.40 -19.47 -6.41
C GLY A 459 -5.97 -20.31 -7.54
N GLU A 460 -7.02 -21.09 -7.23
CA GLU A 460 -7.73 -21.84 -8.27
C GLU A 460 -8.72 -20.92 -8.98
N LEU A 461 -8.70 -20.92 -10.31
CA LEU A 461 -9.64 -20.18 -11.14
C LEU A 461 -10.73 -21.10 -11.66
N ARG A 462 -11.94 -20.56 -11.83
CA ARG A 462 -12.99 -21.22 -12.60
C ARG A 462 -12.56 -21.39 -14.06
N ASP A 463 -13.05 -22.46 -14.70
CA ASP A 463 -12.80 -22.72 -16.11
C ASP A 463 -13.23 -21.53 -16.99
N ALA A 464 -12.42 -21.22 -18.00
CA ALA A 464 -12.62 -20.06 -18.86
C ALA A 464 -13.97 -20.11 -19.61
N GLU A 465 -14.40 -21.30 -20.04
CA GLU A 465 -15.65 -21.50 -20.77
C GLU A 465 -16.89 -21.35 -19.88
N GLU A 466 -16.74 -21.59 -18.58
CA GLU A 466 -17.80 -21.37 -17.58
C GLU A 466 -17.85 -19.91 -17.14
N ARG A 467 -16.71 -19.32 -16.77
CA ARG A 467 -16.68 -17.97 -16.18
C ARG A 467 -17.14 -16.88 -17.15
N LYS A 468 -17.03 -17.10 -18.47
CA LYS A 468 -17.53 -16.15 -19.47
C LYS A 468 -19.07 -16.06 -19.54
N GLN A 469 -19.79 -16.99 -18.90
CA GLN A 469 -21.25 -17.11 -19.00
C GLN A 469 -22.01 -16.41 -17.86
N ASP A 470 -21.32 -16.01 -16.78
CA ASP A 470 -21.95 -15.44 -15.61
C ASP A 470 -21.05 -14.45 -14.85
N PHE A 471 -21.62 -13.81 -13.83
CA PHE A 471 -20.95 -12.86 -12.95
C PHE A 471 -20.50 -13.49 -11.62
N ALA A 472 -20.52 -14.82 -11.48
CA ALA A 472 -20.05 -15.47 -10.27
C ALA A 472 -18.52 -15.36 -10.17
N GLN A 473 -18.03 -15.33 -8.93
CA GLN A 473 -16.64 -15.04 -8.63
C GLN A 473 -15.67 -15.99 -9.36
N VAL A 474 -14.65 -15.43 -10.03
CA VAL A 474 -13.69 -16.21 -10.85
C VAL A 474 -12.62 -16.90 -10.01
N ASP A 475 -11.99 -16.15 -9.10
CA ASP A 475 -10.93 -16.66 -8.23
C ASP A 475 -11.54 -17.34 -7.00
N LEU A 476 -11.28 -18.63 -6.84
CA LEU A 476 -11.75 -19.48 -5.74
C LEU A 476 -10.84 -19.37 -4.50
N GLY A 477 -9.72 -18.66 -4.60
CA GLY A 477 -8.79 -18.42 -3.51
C GLY A 477 -7.89 -19.62 -3.22
N PHE A 478 -7.46 -19.72 -1.95
CA PHE A 478 -6.50 -20.73 -1.49
C PHE A 478 -7.14 -21.64 -0.44
N THR A 479 -6.71 -22.90 -0.42
CA THR A 479 -6.93 -23.80 0.71
C THR A 479 -6.02 -23.45 1.89
N GLU A 480 -6.39 -23.90 3.09
CA GLU A 480 -5.54 -23.70 4.28
C GLU A 480 -4.13 -24.28 4.11
N GLN A 481 -4.02 -25.44 3.45
CA GLN A 481 -2.73 -26.08 3.18
C GLN A 481 -1.86 -25.22 2.26
N GLN A 482 -2.44 -24.68 1.18
CA GLN A 482 -1.73 -23.77 0.29
C GLN A 482 -1.33 -22.48 1.00
N ILE A 483 -2.17 -21.93 1.89
CA ILE A 483 -1.79 -20.75 2.69
C ILE A 483 -0.60 -21.02 3.59
N LYS A 484 -0.57 -22.15 4.30
CA LYS A 484 0.57 -22.52 5.13
C LYS A 484 1.84 -22.70 4.29
N GLN A 485 1.73 -23.33 3.13
CA GLN A 485 2.83 -23.51 2.20
C GLN A 485 3.33 -22.16 1.64
N GLU A 486 2.44 -21.30 1.18
CA GLU A 486 2.77 -19.99 0.62
C GLU A 486 3.40 -19.07 1.67
N ALA A 487 2.83 -19.03 2.88
CA ALA A 487 3.39 -18.27 4.00
C ALA A 487 4.79 -18.75 4.41
N SER A 488 5.07 -20.05 4.31
CA SER A 488 6.38 -20.62 4.68
C SER A 488 7.52 -20.15 3.76
N ARG A 489 7.22 -19.61 2.57
CA ARG A 489 8.21 -19.02 1.66
C ARG A 489 8.73 -17.67 2.16
N CYS A 490 8.04 -17.03 3.10
CA CYS A 490 8.38 -15.69 3.57
C CYS A 490 9.73 -15.65 4.27
N LEU A 491 10.60 -14.73 3.85
CA LEU A 491 11.96 -14.59 4.39
C LEU A 491 12.03 -13.99 5.80
N GLN A 492 10.89 -13.51 6.34
CA GLN A 492 10.82 -12.80 7.62
C GLN A 492 11.87 -11.67 7.72
N CYS A 493 11.93 -10.85 6.65
CA CYS A 493 12.95 -9.81 6.47
C CYS A 493 13.12 -8.94 7.73
N SER A 494 14.35 -8.94 8.26
CA SER A 494 14.77 -8.14 9.41
C SER A 494 16.30 -8.08 9.47
N CYS A 495 16.86 -7.07 10.14
CA CYS A 495 18.30 -6.97 10.39
C CYS A 495 18.64 -7.35 11.84
N LYS A 496 18.75 -8.65 12.12
CA LYS A 496 19.13 -9.18 13.45
C LYS A 496 20.41 -10.02 13.46
N LEU A 497 21.21 -9.93 12.38
CA LEU A 497 22.44 -10.73 12.20
C LEU A 497 23.42 -10.63 13.37
N CYS A 498 23.61 -9.41 13.90
CA CYS A 498 24.52 -9.15 15.03
C CYS A 498 24.06 -9.79 16.35
N MET A 499 22.81 -10.26 16.43
CA MET A 499 22.18 -10.80 17.63
C MET A 499 22.06 -12.33 17.61
N THR A 500 22.20 -12.96 16.44
CA THR A 500 22.02 -14.41 16.26
C THR A 500 22.79 -15.24 17.29
N GLU A 501 24.04 -14.85 17.57
CA GLU A 501 24.93 -15.55 18.51
C GLU A 501 25.31 -14.68 19.74
N CYS A 502 24.80 -13.45 19.82
CA CYS A 502 25.17 -12.51 20.87
C CYS A 502 24.16 -12.55 22.04
N ILE A 503 24.46 -13.38 23.05
CA ILE A 503 23.63 -13.52 24.26
C ILE A 503 23.37 -12.16 24.91
N MET A 504 24.40 -11.32 25.07
CA MET A 504 24.25 -9.99 25.66
C MET A 504 23.22 -9.14 24.90
N MET A 505 23.28 -9.10 23.57
CA MET A 505 22.31 -8.28 22.84
C MET A 505 20.88 -8.79 23.07
N ASN A 506 20.65 -10.11 23.04
CA ASN A 506 19.32 -10.69 23.27
C ASN A 506 18.78 -10.46 24.69
N ASP A 507 19.65 -10.36 25.70
CA ASP A 507 19.24 -10.12 27.09
C ASP A 507 18.94 -8.64 27.40
N PHE A 508 19.57 -7.71 26.67
CA PHE A 508 19.54 -6.29 27.00
C PHE A 508 18.78 -5.42 26.00
N SER A 509 18.50 -5.87 24.77
CA SER A 509 17.89 -5.03 23.73
C SER A 509 17.35 -5.81 22.53
N ASP A 510 16.56 -5.14 21.70
CA ASP A 510 16.13 -5.65 20.39
C ASP A 510 17.13 -5.36 19.26
N CYS A 511 18.01 -4.36 19.37
CA CYS A 511 19.09 -4.12 18.40
C CYS A 511 20.12 -3.10 18.94
N PRO A 512 21.28 -2.93 18.27
CA PRO A 512 22.25 -1.90 18.66
C PRO A 512 21.67 -0.48 18.69
N LYS A 513 20.78 -0.12 17.76
CA LYS A 513 20.15 1.21 17.72
C LYS A 513 19.46 1.54 19.04
N THR A 514 18.59 0.65 19.52
CA THR A 514 17.82 0.86 20.76
C THR A 514 18.76 1.15 21.95
N ILE A 515 19.84 0.37 22.09
CA ILE A 515 20.84 0.56 23.15
C ILE A 515 21.44 1.97 23.10
N PHE A 516 21.85 2.40 21.91
CA PHE A 516 22.58 3.64 21.74
C PHE A 516 21.69 4.87 21.63
N SER A 517 20.42 4.72 21.22
CA SER A 517 19.43 5.79 21.27
C SER A 517 19.19 6.22 22.72
N ASP A 518 19.05 5.26 23.64
CA ASP A 518 18.93 5.57 25.07
C ASP A 518 20.18 6.27 25.61
N PHE A 519 21.36 5.80 25.19
CA PHE A 519 22.63 6.41 25.58
C PHE A 519 22.79 7.84 25.06
N VAL A 520 22.45 8.10 23.80
CA VAL A 520 22.53 9.43 23.17
C VAL A 520 21.53 10.39 23.82
N ASN A 521 20.27 9.96 24.00
CA ASN A 521 19.20 10.81 24.51
C ASN A 521 19.38 11.13 25.99
N ASN A 522 19.69 10.12 26.81
CA ASN A 522 19.77 10.27 28.26
C ASN A 522 21.18 10.62 28.76
N LYS A 523 22.19 10.57 27.88
CA LYS A 523 23.61 10.80 28.21
C LYS A 523 24.10 9.92 29.36
N SER A 524 23.55 8.72 29.46
CA SER A 524 23.82 7.76 30.53
C SER A 524 23.81 6.34 30.01
N MET A 525 24.67 5.48 30.57
CA MET A 525 24.73 4.05 30.25
C MET A 525 24.73 3.26 31.56
N ASP A 526 24.04 2.11 31.60
CA ASP A 526 24.16 1.17 32.71
C ASP A 526 25.56 0.50 32.66
N PRO A 527 26.37 0.57 33.74
CA PRO A 527 27.62 -0.17 33.83
C PRO A 527 27.45 -1.66 33.51
N LEU A 528 26.35 -2.29 33.92
CA LEU A 528 26.12 -3.71 33.66
C LEU A 528 26.13 -3.99 32.15
N LEU A 529 25.44 -3.18 31.36
CA LEU A 529 25.41 -3.30 29.89
C LEU A 529 26.83 -3.23 29.30
N ALA A 530 27.62 -2.22 29.69
CA ALA A 530 28.98 -2.06 29.19
C ALA A 530 29.89 -3.24 29.57
N TYR A 531 29.71 -3.80 30.77
CA TYR A 531 30.52 -4.92 31.28
C TYR A 531 30.02 -6.31 30.83
N SER A 532 28.78 -6.44 30.35
CA SER A 532 28.23 -7.66 29.77
C SER A 532 28.78 -7.98 28.37
N CYS A 533 29.29 -6.99 27.63
CA CYS A 533 29.88 -7.21 26.31
C CYS A 533 31.21 -8.00 26.38
N ASN A 534 31.37 -9.13 25.69
CA ASN A 534 32.65 -9.84 25.71
C ASN A 534 33.74 -9.22 24.80
N ALA A 535 33.45 -8.14 24.08
CA ALA A 535 34.40 -7.48 23.17
C ALA A 535 35.03 -8.44 22.13
N CYS A 536 34.24 -9.41 21.64
CA CYS A 536 34.68 -10.48 20.73
C CYS A 536 34.53 -10.15 19.23
N ASP A 537 34.03 -8.96 18.88
CA ASP A 537 33.80 -8.46 17.52
C ASP A 537 32.85 -9.29 16.62
N GLN A 538 32.22 -10.35 17.13
CA GLN A 538 31.34 -11.20 16.30
C GLN A 538 30.15 -10.41 15.73
N CYS A 539 29.53 -9.55 16.55
CA CYS A 539 28.43 -8.68 16.12
C CYS A 539 28.84 -7.69 15.01
N THR A 540 30.10 -7.21 15.05
CA THR A 540 30.68 -6.33 14.04
C THR A 540 30.87 -7.09 12.72
N ILE A 541 31.50 -8.27 12.77
CA ILE A 541 31.84 -9.09 11.59
C ILE A 541 30.61 -9.48 10.77
N VAL A 542 29.50 -9.80 11.43
CA VAL A 542 28.26 -10.21 10.75
C VAL A 542 27.36 -9.02 10.38
N CYS A 543 27.69 -7.81 10.84
CA CYS A 543 26.91 -6.61 10.53
C CYS A 543 27.25 -6.12 9.12
N PRO A 544 26.25 -5.91 8.22
CA PRO A 544 26.50 -5.34 6.89
C PRO A 544 27.08 -3.91 6.92
N LYS A 545 27.03 -3.22 8.07
CA LYS A 545 27.49 -1.85 8.26
C LYS A 545 28.78 -1.75 9.09
N ASP A 546 29.34 -2.88 9.53
CA ASP A 546 30.63 -2.97 10.24
C ASP A 546 30.75 -2.03 11.47
N PHE A 547 29.69 -1.94 12.29
CA PHE A 547 29.69 -1.03 13.46
C PHE A 547 30.75 -1.42 14.49
N PRO A 548 31.54 -0.46 15.04
CA PRO A 548 32.65 -0.73 15.96
C PRO A 548 32.18 -1.00 17.41
N MET A 549 31.39 -2.07 17.60
CA MET A 549 30.73 -2.39 18.88
C MET A 549 31.72 -2.60 20.04
N LYS A 550 32.88 -3.20 19.78
CA LYS A 550 33.93 -3.38 20.79
C LYS A 550 34.51 -2.06 21.26
N GLU A 551 34.82 -1.15 20.34
CA GLU A 551 35.34 0.17 20.71
C GLU A 551 34.32 0.92 21.57
N MET A 552 33.03 0.81 21.23
CA MET A 552 31.96 1.41 22.02
C MET A 552 31.94 0.92 23.47
N PHE A 553 31.88 -0.39 23.67
CA PHE A 553 31.77 -0.93 25.03
C PHE A 553 33.08 -0.85 25.81
N LEU A 554 34.25 -1.02 25.18
CA LEU A 554 35.54 -0.84 25.85
C LEU A 554 35.80 0.63 26.20
N GLY A 555 35.41 1.57 25.32
CA GLY A 555 35.47 2.99 25.60
C GLY A 555 34.58 3.38 26.78
N ALA A 556 33.33 2.88 26.82
CA ALA A 556 32.43 3.11 27.94
C ALA A 556 33.03 2.59 29.27
N ARG A 557 33.64 1.40 29.28
CA ARG A 557 34.35 0.88 30.46
C ARG A 557 35.49 1.79 30.92
N ALA A 558 36.27 2.32 29.98
CA ALA A 558 37.36 3.24 30.31
C ALA A 558 36.83 4.52 30.97
N ASP A 559 35.73 5.07 30.45
CA ASP A 559 35.07 6.26 31.02
C ASP A 559 34.46 5.95 32.40
N PHE A 560 33.87 4.77 32.61
CA PHE A 560 33.43 4.33 33.94
C PHE A 560 34.57 4.20 34.94
N VAL A 561 35.68 3.57 34.55
CA VAL A 561 36.87 3.40 35.40
C VAL A 561 37.45 4.77 35.76
N LYS A 562 37.54 5.69 34.79
CA LYS A 562 38.02 7.05 35.01
C LYS A 562 37.11 7.83 35.97
N ALA A 563 35.78 7.70 35.81
CA ALA A 563 34.80 8.32 36.70
C ALA A 563 34.80 7.70 38.11
N ASN A 564 35.31 6.47 38.26
CA ASN A 564 35.37 5.74 39.52
C ASN A 564 36.81 5.59 40.03
N ASN A 565 37.63 6.66 39.94
CA ASN A 565 38.98 6.76 40.52
C ASN A 565 39.95 5.63 40.09
N GLY A 566 39.79 5.08 38.89
CA GLY A 566 40.63 3.99 38.40
C GLY A 566 40.14 2.58 38.79
N GLU A 567 39.01 2.47 39.48
CA GLU A 567 38.40 1.19 39.85
C GLU A 567 37.20 0.84 38.96
N SER A 568 36.96 -0.46 38.76
CA SER A 568 35.76 -0.93 38.06
C SER A 568 34.50 -0.58 38.85
N PRO A 569 33.43 -0.08 38.19
CA PRO A 569 32.14 0.16 38.84
C PRO A 569 31.44 -1.13 39.24
N MET A 570 31.82 -2.26 38.62
CA MET A 570 31.24 -3.58 38.88
C MET A 570 31.93 -4.25 40.07
N PRO A 571 31.18 -4.81 41.03
CA PRO A 571 31.76 -5.56 42.13
C PRO A 571 32.52 -6.77 41.58
N GLY A 572 33.81 -6.89 41.95
CA GLY A 572 34.63 -8.02 41.50
C GLY A 572 34.05 -9.36 41.98
N HIS A 573 34.08 -10.38 41.11
CA HIS A 573 33.73 -11.74 41.52
C HIS A 573 34.66 -12.17 42.67
N LYS A 574 34.10 -12.41 43.86
CA LYS A 574 34.86 -12.79 45.06
C LYS A 574 35.76 -14.01 44.83
N ALA A 575 35.34 -14.94 43.95
CA ALA A 575 36.15 -16.08 43.53
C ALA A 575 37.42 -15.64 42.77
N ILE A 576 37.31 -14.71 41.82
CA ILE A 576 38.45 -14.22 41.02
C ILE A 576 39.44 -13.44 41.87
N ASN A 577 38.99 -12.74 42.92
CA ASN A 577 39.90 -12.04 43.83
C ASN A 577 40.92 -13.00 44.47
N MET A 578 40.51 -14.24 44.79
CA MET A 578 41.43 -15.25 45.29
C MET A 578 42.39 -15.72 44.19
N HIS A 579 41.92 -15.97 42.97
CA HIS A 579 42.76 -16.37 41.84
C HIS A 579 43.76 -15.29 41.42
N GLN A 580 43.37 -14.02 41.37
CA GLN A 580 44.28 -12.90 41.10
C GLN A 580 45.31 -12.75 42.21
N LYS A 581 44.88 -12.81 43.48
CA LYS A 581 45.78 -12.74 44.62
C LYS A 581 46.80 -13.87 44.59
N LEU A 582 46.40 -15.08 44.20
CA LEU A 582 47.30 -16.22 44.03
C LEU A 582 48.22 -16.06 42.81
N GLY A 583 47.68 -15.75 41.63
CA GLY A 583 48.42 -15.65 40.37
C GLY A 583 49.49 -14.55 40.32
N PHE A 584 49.32 -13.48 41.10
CA PHE A 584 50.31 -12.41 41.28
C PHE A 584 51.05 -12.46 42.63
N SER A 585 50.83 -13.50 43.46
CA SER A 585 51.59 -13.65 44.70
C SER A 585 53.01 -14.12 44.42
N LYS A 586 53.97 -13.62 45.21
CA LYS A 586 55.35 -14.13 45.21
C LYS A 586 55.48 -15.64 45.49
N ILE A 587 54.45 -16.27 46.04
CA ILE A 587 54.44 -17.70 46.41
C ILE A 587 54.09 -18.58 45.20
N PHE A 588 53.22 -18.10 44.29
CA PHE A 588 52.72 -18.90 43.17
C PHE A 588 53.11 -18.35 41.78
N THR A 589 53.66 -17.13 41.69
CA THR A 589 54.20 -16.58 40.45
C THR A 589 55.65 -17.02 40.23
N MET A 590 55.91 -17.86 39.23
CA MET A 590 57.28 -18.31 38.86
C MET A 590 58.08 -17.28 38.02
N ALA A 591 57.46 -16.18 37.60
CA ALA A 591 58.13 -15.17 36.79
C ALA A 591 59.05 -14.29 37.65
N LYS A 592 60.38 -14.45 37.49
CA LYS A 592 61.37 -13.49 38.02
C LYS A 592 61.29 -12.19 37.23
N ARG A 593 61.23 -11.05 37.92
CA ARG A 593 61.42 -9.73 37.30
C ARG A 593 62.72 -9.74 36.50
N ALA A 594 62.66 -9.38 35.22
CA ALA A 594 63.85 -9.10 34.43
C ALA A 594 64.61 -7.97 35.13
N VAL A 595 65.85 -8.26 35.54
CA VAL A 595 66.75 -7.26 36.11
C VAL A 595 67.17 -6.36 34.96
N SER A 596 66.79 -5.08 35.03
CA SER A 596 67.32 -4.06 34.12
C SER A 596 68.83 -4.01 34.30
N THR A 597 69.57 -4.51 33.32
CA THR A 597 70.99 -4.20 33.16
C THR A 597 71.07 -2.77 32.65
N LYS A 598 71.74 -1.91 33.44
CA LYS A 598 72.13 -0.55 33.07
C LYS A 598 73.01 -0.53 31.83
#